data_AF-A0A8S1SI65-F1
#
_entry.id   AF-A0A8S1SI65-F1
#
_cell.length_a   1.000
_cell.length_b   1.000
_cell.length_c   1.000
_cell.angle_alpha   90.00
_cell.angle_beta   90.00
_cell.angle_gamma   90.00
#
_symmetry.space_group_name_H-M   'P 1'
#
loop_
_entity.id
_entity.type
_entity.pdbx_description
1 polymer ?
#
loop_
_entity_poly.entity_id
_entity_poly.type
_entity_poly.pdbx_seq_one_letter_code
_entity_poly.pdbx_strand_id
1 'polypeptide(L)'
;MDKLEFSIVWGVPSKVIYQALLDPFEIMQYTRAPAVVEPKEGGQYKIMEGRIEGVFNKLVENQEIQMTWKFNNWKQHSNVTLRLIEREDSCELKIIQTNFPNDVDKVKLEDGWKNQIFIPMSKIRGYPIEDDD
;
A
#
# COMPACT_ATOMS: atom_id res chain seq x y z
N MET A 1 -13.49 -14.78 -9.59
CA MET A 1 -13.13 -14.02 -8.38
C MET A 1 -12.58 -12.70 -8.83
N ASP A 2 -13.09 -11.60 -8.29
CA ASP A 2 -12.63 -10.27 -8.67
C ASP A 2 -11.23 -10.00 -8.11
N LYS A 3 -10.37 -9.51 -9.01
CA LYS A 3 -8.98 -9.16 -8.77
C LYS A 3 -8.74 -7.75 -9.33
N LEU A 4 -8.06 -6.93 -8.54
CA LEU A 4 -7.44 -5.67 -8.96
C LEU A 4 -5.94 -5.92 -9.02
N GLU A 5 -5.31 -5.51 -10.11
CA GLU A 5 -3.86 -5.65 -10.31
C GLU A 5 -3.35 -4.49 -11.16
N PHE A 6 -2.36 -3.78 -10.63
CA PHE A 6 -1.66 -2.69 -11.32
C PHE A 6 -0.25 -2.53 -10.72
N SER A 7 0.62 -1.83 -11.45
CA SER A 7 1.98 -1.52 -11.00
C SER A 7 2.22 -0.01 -11.00
N ILE A 8 3.18 0.43 -10.18
CA ILE A 8 3.74 1.79 -10.18
C ILE A 8 5.25 1.64 -10.16
N VAL A 9 5.96 2.38 -11.01
CA VAL A 9 7.42 2.42 -10.99
C VAL A 9 7.87 3.65 -10.20
N TRP A 10 8.74 3.43 -9.24
CA TRP A 10 9.31 4.45 -8.36
C TRP A 10 10.77 4.64 -8.70
N GLY A 11 11.22 5.86 -8.96
CA GLY A 11 12.65 6.17 -9.17
C GLY A 11 13.45 6.19 -7.87
N VAL A 12 13.17 5.25 -6.96
CA VAL A 12 13.93 4.99 -5.73
C VAL A 12 14.00 3.47 -5.47
N PRO A 13 15.02 2.98 -4.75
CA PRO A 13 15.16 1.56 -4.43
C PRO A 13 14.02 1.01 -3.58
N SER A 14 13.77 -0.30 -3.67
CA SER A 14 12.69 -1.02 -2.97
C SER A 14 12.71 -0.82 -1.46
N LYS A 15 13.89 -0.75 -0.84
CA LYS A 15 14.03 -0.50 0.60
C LYS A 15 13.34 0.80 1.06
N VAL A 16 13.36 1.82 0.20
CA VAL A 16 12.77 3.13 0.50
C VAL A 16 11.24 3.02 0.48
N ILE A 17 10.69 2.34 -0.53
CA ILE A 17 9.25 2.09 -0.64
C ILE A 17 8.77 1.15 0.47
N TYR A 18 9.53 0.11 0.78
CA TYR A 18 9.21 -0.85 1.84
C TYR A 18 9.10 -0.16 3.21
N GLN A 19 10.09 0.67 3.55
CA GLN A 19 10.09 1.44 4.80
C GLN A 19 8.91 2.42 4.85
N ALA A 20 8.65 3.15 3.76
CA ALA A 20 7.56 4.12 3.70
C ALA A 20 6.17 3.49 3.90
N LEU A 21 5.99 2.22 3.52
CA LEU A 21 4.73 1.49 3.67
C LEU A 21 4.53 0.85 5.05
N LEU A 22 5.56 0.82 5.91
CA LEU A 22 5.53 0.16 7.22
C LEU A 22 5.85 1.08 8.39
N ASP A 23 6.51 2.21 8.16
CA ASP A 23 6.83 3.17 9.20
C ASP A 23 5.61 4.05 9.54
N PRO A 24 5.09 4.01 10.78
CA PRO A 24 3.90 4.76 11.16
C PRO A 24 4.09 6.29 11.04
N PHE A 25 5.31 6.79 11.27
CA PHE A 25 5.59 8.22 11.16
C PHE A 25 5.55 8.68 9.70
N GLU A 26 6.14 7.91 8.77
CA GLU A 26 6.04 8.19 7.33
C GLU A 26 4.59 8.15 6.85
N ILE A 27 3.84 7.12 7.23
CA ILE A 27 2.42 6.99 6.90
C ILE A 27 1.63 8.20 7.39
N MET A 28 1.84 8.65 8.63
CA MET A 28 1.16 9.83 9.15
C MET A 28 1.51 11.09 8.35
N GLN A 29 2.76 11.24 7.92
CA GLN A 29 3.18 12.41 7.13
C GLN A 29 2.47 12.47 5.78
N TYR A 30 2.46 11.39 5.00
CA TYR A 30 1.89 11.43 3.66
C TYR A 30 0.36 11.30 3.63
N THR A 31 -0.24 10.60 4.60
CA THR A 31 -1.72 10.55 4.72
C THR A 31 -2.29 11.77 5.43
N ARG A 32 -1.46 12.55 6.12
CA ARG A 32 -1.85 13.69 6.97
C ARG A 32 -2.89 13.32 8.02
N ALA A 33 -2.81 12.09 8.52
CA ALA A 33 -3.78 11.51 9.41
C ALA A 33 -3.11 10.50 10.36
N PRO A 34 -3.59 10.35 11.61
CA PRO A 34 -3.10 9.35 12.55
C PRO A 34 -3.00 7.94 11.96
N ALA A 35 -1.90 7.27 12.27
CA ALA A 35 -1.64 5.88 11.94
C ALA A 35 -1.05 5.14 13.15
N VAL A 36 -1.48 3.89 13.32
CA VAL A 36 -0.90 2.92 14.25
C VAL A 36 -0.49 1.72 13.41
N VAL A 37 0.77 1.31 13.51
CA VAL A 37 1.33 0.23 12.70
C VAL A 37 2.24 -0.62 13.58
N GLU A 38 2.00 -1.93 13.58
CA GLU A 38 2.91 -2.91 14.16
C GLU A 38 3.64 -3.63 13.01
N PRO A 39 4.87 -3.20 12.62
CA PRO A 39 5.54 -3.68 11.42
C PRO A 39 6.21 -5.06 11.63
N LYS A 40 5.38 -6.06 11.90
CA LYS A 40 5.76 -7.46 12.10
C LYS A 40 4.65 -8.38 11.57
N GLU A 41 4.99 -9.63 11.26
CA GLU A 41 3.98 -10.64 10.92
C GLU A 41 3.00 -10.85 12.08
N GLY A 42 1.71 -10.91 11.76
CA GLY A 42 0.60 -10.90 12.73
C GLY A 42 0.32 -9.53 13.36
N GLY A 43 1.14 -8.51 13.08
CA GLY A 43 0.96 -7.15 13.56
C GLY A 43 -0.24 -6.46 12.91
N GLN A 44 -0.97 -5.68 13.70
CA GLN A 44 -2.13 -4.92 13.23
C GLN A 44 -1.73 -3.54 12.73
N TYR A 45 -2.54 -2.98 11.83
CA TYR A 45 -2.41 -1.59 11.44
C TYR A 45 -3.78 -0.91 11.29
N LYS A 46 -3.78 0.40 11.56
CA LYS A 46 -4.90 1.32 11.32
C LYS A 46 -4.33 2.62 10.80
N ILE A 47 -4.74 3.03 9.60
CA ILE A 47 -4.25 4.25 8.96
C ILE A 47 -5.42 5.17 8.62
N MET A 48 -5.12 6.44 8.36
CA MET A 48 -6.13 7.46 8.02
C MET A 48 -7.25 7.55 9.08
N GLU A 49 -6.89 7.70 10.35
CA GLU A 49 -7.85 7.73 11.47
C GLU A 49 -8.71 6.47 11.60
N GLY A 50 -8.13 5.32 11.23
CA GLY A 50 -8.82 4.03 11.27
C GLY A 50 -9.88 3.88 10.17
N ARG A 51 -9.83 4.68 9.09
CA ARG A 51 -10.63 4.43 7.89
C ARG A 51 -10.21 3.17 7.16
N ILE A 52 -8.91 2.85 7.21
CA ILE A 52 -8.33 1.63 6.65
C ILE A 52 -7.66 0.85 7.77
N GLU A 53 -7.91 -0.46 7.83
CA GLU A 53 -7.32 -1.34 8.82
C GLU A 53 -7.04 -2.74 8.26
N GLY A 54 -6.15 -3.47 8.95
CA GLY A 54 -5.77 -4.82 8.56
C GLY A 54 -4.68 -5.44 9.43
N VAL A 55 -4.14 -6.55 8.95
CA VAL A 55 -3.10 -7.36 9.61
C VAL A 55 -2.03 -7.73 8.57
N PHE A 56 -0.75 -7.61 8.93
CA PHE A 56 0.34 -8.12 8.10
C PHE A 56 0.43 -9.64 8.22
N ASN A 57 0.18 -10.35 7.12
CA ASN A 57 0.23 -11.81 7.09
C ASN A 57 1.65 -12.31 6.81
N LYS A 58 2.42 -11.59 6.01
CA LYS A 58 3.79 -11.94 5.65
C LYS A 58 4.60 -10.69 5.30
N LEU A 59 5.84 -10.62 5.78
CA LEU A 59 6.76 -9.53 5.51
C LEU A 59 8.10 -10.11 5.04
N VAL A 60 8.41 -9.91 3.75
CA VAL A 60 9.73 -10.22 3.20
C VAL A 60 10.44 -8.90 2.95
N GLU A 61 11.48 -8.63 3.73
CA GLU A 61 12.20 -7.36 3.72
C GLU A 61 12.56 -6.93 2.29
N ASN A 62 12.17 -5.71 1.93
CA ASN A 62 12.40 -5.06 0.64
C ASN A 62 11.80 -5.77 -0.59
N GLN A 63 10.99 -6.82 -0.42
CA GLN A 63 10.52 -7.66 -1.53
C GLN A 63 9.00 -7.85 -1.55
N GLU A 64 8.37 -8.10 -0.39
CA GLU A 64 6.95 -8.43 -0.37
C GLU A 64 6.28 -8.05 0.95
N ILE A 65 5.07 -7.50 0.85
CA ILE A 65 4.15 -7.28 1.97
C ILE A 65 2.82 -7.95 1.61
N GLN A 66 2.43 -8.98 2.37
CA GLN A 66 1.09 -9.54 2.29
C GLN A 66 0.28 -9.10 3.51
N MET A 67 -0.93 -8.60 3.28
CA MET A 67 -1.78 -8.10 4.35
C MET A 67 -3.26 -8.38 4.08
N THR A 68 -4.05 -8.48 5.14
CA THR A 68 -5.49 -8.22 5.03
C THR A 68 -5.73 -6.73 4.97
N TRP A 69 -6.76 -6.29 4.26
CA TRP A 69 -7.05 -4.87 4.08
C TRP A 69 -8.55 -4.64 3.97
N LYS A 70 -9.08 -3.62 4.64
CA LYS A 70 -10.46 -3.15 4.41
C LYS A 70 -10.64 -1.68 4.76
N PHE A 71 -11.70 -1.08 4.21
CA PHE A 71 -12.31 0.07 4.85
C PHE A 71 -13.05 -0.35 6.13
N ASN A 72 -13.11 0.53 7.13
CA ASN A 72 -13.77 0.23 8.41
C ASN A 72 -15.26 -0.11 8.30
N ASN A 73 -15.92 0.32 7.23
CA ASN A 73 -17.33 0.03 6.93
C ASN A 73 -17.53 -1.28 6.15
N TRP A 74 -16.47 -1.93 5.67
CA TRP A 74 -16.57 -3.21 4.98
C TRP A 74 -16.77 -4.34 6.00
N LYS A 75 -17.66 -5.28 5.66
CA LYS A 75 -17.95 -6.46 6.49
C LYS A 75 -16.83 -7.50 6.48
N GLN A 76 -16.06 -7.58 5.39
CA GLN A 76 -15.00 -8.56 5.19
C GLN A 76 -13.70 -7.90 4.78
N HIS A 77 -12.58 -8.55 5.10
CA HIS A 77 -11.27 -8.13 4.61
C HIS A 77 -11.05 -8.64 3.18
N SER A 78 -10.40 -7.79 2.39
CA SER A 78 -9.71 -8.18 1.17
C SER A 78 -8.30 -8.68 1.49
N ASN A 79 -7.66 -9.36 0.54
CA ASN A 79 -6.27 -9.77 0.60
C ASN A 79 -5.45 -8.90 -0.35
N VAL A 80 -4.42 -8.24 0.17
CA VAL A 80 -3.50 -7.40 -0.59
C VAL A 80 -2.11 -8.03 -0.57
N THR A 81 -1.47 -8.05 -1.74
CA THR A 81 -0.06 -8.38 -1.91
C THR A 81 0.61 -7.23 -2.62
N LEU A 82 1.59 -6.62 -1.95
CA LEU A 82 2.48 -5.61 -2.52
C LEU A 82 3.81 -6.29 -2.80
N ARG A 83 4.22 -6.36 -4.06
CA ARG A 83 5.53 -6.88 -4.46
C ARG A 83 6.42 -5.72 -4.88
N LEU A 84 7.61 -5.70 -4.31
CA LEU A 84 8.64 -4.73 -4.63
C LEU A 84 9.67 -5.45 -5.51
N ILE A 85 9.77 -5.03 -6.75
CA ILE A 85 10.69 -5.59 -7.73
C ILE A 85 11.82 -4.58 -7.89
N GLU A 86 12.95 -4.86 -7.25
CA GLU A 86 14.17 -4.07 -7.35
C GLU A 86 14.65 -4.01 -8.80
N ARG A 87 14.97 -2.80 -9.26
CA ARG A 87 15.69 -2.50 -10.49
C ARG A 87 16.99 -1.77 -10.11
N GLU A 88 17.78 -1.34 -11.09
CA GLU A 88 19.12 -0.76 -10.82
C GLU A 88 19.07 0.41 -9.82
N ASP A 89 18.25 1.43 -10.09
CA ASP A 89 18.04 2.60 -9.20
C ASP A 89 16.53 2.86 -8.91
N SER A 90 15.66 1.95 -9.31
CA SER A 90 14.21 2.08 -9.21
C SER A 90 13.55 0.84 -8.63
N CYS A 91 12.26 0.94 -8.31
CA CYS A 91 11.46 -0.15 -7.78
C CYS A 91 10.12 -0.18 -8.48
N GLU A 92 9.76 -1.30 -9.09
CA GLU A 92 8.37 -1.54 -9.49
C GLU A 92 7.59 -2.08 -8.28
N LEU A 93 6.63 -1.30 -7.82
CA LEU A 93 5.65 -1.73 -6.82
C LEU A 93 4.43 -2.30 -7.54
N LYS A 94 4.25 -3.60 -7.46
CA LYS A 94 3.09 -4.30 -8.00
C LYS A 94 2.06 -4.55 -6.91
N ILE A 95 0.83 -4.12 -7.15
CA ILE A 95 -0.30 -4.21 -6.21
C ILE A 95 -1.26 -5.27 -6.74
N ILE A 96 -1.59 -6.24 -5.90
CA ILE A 96 -2.61 -7.26 -6.18
C ILE A 96 -3.59 -7.26 -5.02
N GLN A 97 -4.86 -6.97 -5.29
CA GLN A 97 -5.92 -7.03 -4.30
C GLN A 97 -7.04 -7.97 -4.76
N THR A 98 -7.46 -8.88 -3.87
CA THR A 98 -8.50 -9.88 -4.12
C THR A 98 -9.46 -9.97 -2.94
N ASN A 99 -10.61 -10.63 -3.11
CA ASN A 99 -11.61 -10.83 -2.05
C ASN A 99 -12.19 -9.54 -1.44
N PHE A 100 -12.11 -8.41 -2.16
CA PHE A 100 -12.87 -7.22 -1.81
C PHE A 100 -14.37 -7.43 -2.11
N PRO A 101 -15.28 -6.72 -1.41
CA PRO A 101 -16.73 -6.84 -1.63
C PRO A 101 -17.15 -6.62 -3.09
N ASN A 102 -18.13 -7.37 -3.57
CA ASN A 102 -18.57 -7.34 -4.98
C ASN A 102 -19.20 -6.01 -5.43
N ASP A 103 -19.66 -5.19 -4.48
CA ASP A 103 -20.23 -3.86 -4.71
C ASP A 103 -19.16 -2.76 -4.81
N VAL A 104 -17.88 -3.11 -4.67
CA VAL A 104 -16.76 -2.18 -4.80
C VAL A 104 -16.37 -2.02 -6.27
N ASP A 105 -16.36 -0.76 -6.71
CA ASP A 105 -15.85 -0.37 -8.01
C ASP A 105 -14.31 -0.46 -8.04
N LYS A 106 -13.77 -1.29 -8.94
CA LYS A 106 -12.32 -1.52 -9.08
C LYS A 106 -11.56 -0.25 -9.48
N VAL A 107 -12.15 0.59 -10.33
CA VAL A 107 -11.51 1.84 -10.77
C VAL A 107 -11.37 2.79 -9.59
N LYS A 108 -12.42 2.92 -8.77
CA LYS A 108 -12.36 3.73 -7.55
C LYS A 108 -11.40 3.18 -6.50
N LEU A 109 -11.28 1.85 -6.41
CA LEU A 109 -10.33 1.21 -5.49
C LEU A 109 -8.88 1.48 -5.92
N GLU A 110 -8.59 1.36 -7.21
CA GLU A 110 -7.29 1.72 -7.79
C GLU A 110 -6.98 3.22 -7.62
N ASP A 111 -7.95 4.09 -7.93
CA ASP A 111 -7.84 5.53 -7.72
C ASP A 111 -7.60 5.88 -6.25
N GLY A 112 -8.20 5.13 -5.33
CA GLY A 112 -7.98 5.26 -3.88
C GLY A 112 -6.52 5.00 -3.52
N TRP A 113 -5.95 3.89 -3.98
CA TRP A 113 -4.53 3.59 -3.78
C TRP A 113 -3.62 4.69 -4.36
N LYS A 114 -3.85 5.07 -5.62
CA LYS A 114 -3.06 6.09 -6.30
C LYS A 114 -3.16 7.45 -5.60
N ASN A 115 -4.37 7.96 -5.38
CA ASN A 115 -4.57 9.34 -4.93
C ASN A 115 -4.48 9.53 -3.41
N GLN A 116 -4.71 8.49 -2.60
CA GLN A 116 -4.70 8.60 -1.14
C GLN A 116 -3.42 8.07 -0.49
N ILE A 117 -2.69 7.16 -1.15
CA ILE A 117 -1.46 6.56 -0.61
C ILE A 117 -0.26 6.98 -1.44
N PHE A 118 -0.21 6.60 -2.72
CA PHE A 118 1.02 6.67 -3.51
C PHE A 118 1.38 8.09 -3.98
N ILE A 119 0.45 8.84 -4.55
CA ILE A 119 0.70 10.23 -4.96
C ILE A 119 1.06 11.11 -3.76
N PRO A 120 0.37 11.03 -2.61
CA PRO A 120 0.79 11.75 -1.41
C PRO A 120 2.18 11.32 -0.92
N MET A 121 2.50 10.02 -0.91
CA MET A 121 3.81 9.50 -0.54
C MET A 121 4.90 10.09 -1.45
N SER A 122 4.71 10.06 -2.76
CA SER A 122 5.59 10.69 -3.75
C SER A 122 5.82 12.18 -3.43
N LYS A 123 4.75 12.96 -3.25
CA LYS A 123 4.83 14.41 -3.02
C LYS A 123 5.50 14.80 -1.71
N ILE A 124 5.21 14.08 -0.62
CA ILE A 124 5.73 14.43 0.71
C ILE A 124 7.17 13.96 0.87
N ARG A 125 7.54 12.86 0.23
CA ARG A 125 8.88 12.27 0.35
C ARG A 125 9.84 12.64 -0.78
N GLY A 126 9.32 13.21 -1.87
CA GLY A 126 10.10 13.50 -3.07
C GLY A 126 10.50 12.23 -3.84
N TYR A 127 9.75 11.14 -3.70
CA TYR A 127 10.00 9.90 -4.45
C TYR A 127 9.35 10.03 -5.83
N PRO A 128 10.12 10.13 -6.93
CA PRO A 128 9.55 10.24 -8.26
C PRO A 128 8.76 8.97 -8.61
N ILE A 129 7.57 9.16 -9.16
CA ILE A 129 6.84 8.10 -9.88
C ILE A 129 7.20 8.30 -11.35
N GLU A 130 7.68 7.24 -12.00
CA GLU A 130 7.95 7.26 -13.44
C GLU A 130 6.62 7.17 -14.17
N ASP A 131 6.37 8.12 -15.09
CA ASP A 131 5.23 8.06 -15.99
C ASP A 131 5.51 6.96 -17.03
N ASP A 132 4.50 6.14 -17.35
CA ASP A 132 4.54 5.28 -18.54
C ASP A 132 4.46 6.22 -19.77
N ASP A 133 5.62 6.63 -20.30
CA ASP A 133 5.74 7.34 -21.59
C ASP A 133 5.21 6.49 -22.76
#